data_AF-M0LCZ4-F1
#
_entry.id   AF-M0LCZ4-F1
#
_cell.length_a   1.000
_cell.length_b   1.000
_cell.length_c   1.000
_cell.angle_alpha   90.00
_cell.angle_beta   90.00
_cell.angle_gamma   90.00
#
_symmetry.space_group_name_H-M   'P 1'
#
loop_
_entity.id
_entity.type
_entity.pdbx_description
1 polymer ?
#
loop_
_entity_poly.entity_id
_entity_poly.type
_entity_poly.pdbx_seq_one_letter_code
_entity_poly.pdbx_strand_id
1 'polypeptide(L)'
;MGSRGDDGDRPDERGYGEGWEQLRQETLRRDGYACTRCGADDRTLQAHHVVPRSQGGPDDLENLLTLCRPCHGVIHQSNSSFDDVRDEASLFPDPEAPEPVARMREPTDGYCSRCGSEFGPEALVAWTDVPPPDSDGNGDGDAPDHLTLCKPCAGFLLENGPACTRESLTANHRFQVHELSAWRLDAPVRPSVFAPSQVAVRREPRTTRERLVDDTPLRFCWNHRGMRWLTVFAIGYAALWLSLGAL
;
A
#
# COMPACT_ATOMS: atom_id res chain seq x y z
N MET A 1 56.90 -20.94 6.56
CA MET A 1 55.47 -21.30 6.62
C MET A 1 54.69 -20.22 5.90
N GLY A 2 54.20 -20.53 4.69
CA GLY A 2 53.38 -19.58 3.93
C GLY A 2 51.98 -19.50 4.53
N SER A 3 51.52 -18.28 4.81
CA SER A 3 50.14 -17.98 5.15
C SER A 3 49.28 -18.38 3.95
N ARG A 4 48.48 -19.44 4.09
CA ARG A 4 47.46 -19.79 3.09
C ARG A 4 46.41 -18.69 3.13
N GLY A 5 46.27 -17.99 2.02
CA GLY A 5 45.22 -17.00 1.82
C GLY A 5 43.86 -17.64 2.00
N ASP A 6 43.02 -16.93 2.75
CA ASP A 6 41.58 -17.08 2.79
C ASP A 6 41.03 -16.58 1.43
N ASP A 7 41.08 -17.46 0.42
CA ASP A 7 40.63 -17.20 -0.95
C ASP A 7 39.18 -17.70 -1.18
N GLY A 8 38.39 -17.88 -0.12
CA GLY A 8 37.04 -18.48 -0.19
C GLY A 8 35.87 -17.48 -0.24
N ASP A 9 36.02 -16.27 0.29
CA ASP A 9 34.88 -15.35 0.44
C ASP A 9 34.86 -14.27 -0.65
N ARG A 10 35.00 -14.67 -1.92
CA ARG A 10 34.82 -13.73 -3.04
C ARG A 10 33.36 -13.77 -3.50
N PRO A 11 32.60 -12.67 -3.33
CA PRO A 11 31.22 -12.61 -3.80
C PRO A 11 31.16 -12.84 -5.32
N ASP A 12 30.11 -13.51 -5.80
CA ASP A 12 29.79 -13.58 -7.23
C ASP A 12 29.53 -12.18 -7.81
N GLU A 13 29.33 -12.07 -9.13
CA GLU A 13 29.05 -10.76 -9.78
C GLU A 13 27.80 -10.05 -9.24
N ARG A 14 26.93 -10.76 -8.50
CA ARG A 14 25.73 -10.24 -7.83
C ARG A 14 25.95 -10.00 -6.33
N GLY A 15 27.16 -10.25 -5.82
CA GLY A 15 27.55 -10.03 -4.44
C GLY A 15 27.23 -11.19 -3.49
N TYR A 16 26.95 -12.40 -3.97
CA TYR A 16 26.65 -13.56 -3.13
C TYR A 16 27.91 -14.40 -2.83
N GLY A 17 28.10 -14.79 -1.57
CA GLY A 17 29.22 -15.65 -1.15
C GLY A 17 29.07 -17.12 -1.55
N GLU A 18 30.06 -17.94 -1.18
CA GLU A 18 29.99 -19.39 -1.36
C GLU A 18 28.74 -19.99 -0.67
N GLY A 19 28.07 -20.94 -1.33
CA GLY A 19 26.89 -21.63 -0.78
C GLY A 19 25.54 -21.00 -1.10
N TRP A 20 25.49 -19.79 -1.68
CA TRP A 20 24.23 -19.13 -2.02
C TRP A 20 23.32 -19.97 -2.93
N GLU A 21 23.85 -20.62 -3.97
CA GLU A 21 23.01 -21.42 -4.86
C GLU A 21 22.40 -22.62 -4.12
N GLN A 22 23.13 -23.23 -3.17
CA GLN A 22 22.60 -24.31 -2.34
C GLN A 22 21.48 -23.80 -1.44
N LEU A 23 21.69 -22.65 -0.79
CA LEU A 23 20.71 -22.00 0.08
C LEU A 23 19.44 -21.59 -0.70
N ARG A 24 19.62 -21.04 -1.90
CA ARG A 24 18.53 -20.72 -2.83
C ARG A 24 17.72 -21.98 -3.14
N GLN A 25 18.37 -23.08 -3.54
CA GLN A 25 17.66 -24.32 -3.85
C GLN A 25 16.94 -24.91 -2.64
N GLU A 26 17.50 -24.80 -1.44
CA GLU A 26 16.84 -25.20 -0.20
C GLU A 26 15.59 -24.37 0.08
N THR A 27 15.68 -23.04 -0.10
CA THR A 27 14.53 -22.12 0.03
C THR A 27 13.40 -22.51 -0.90
N LEU A 28 13.71 -22.71 -2.19
CA LEU A 28 12.74 -23.11 -3.21
C LEU A 28 12.09 -24.45 -2.86
N ARG A 29 12.87 -25.42 -2.38
CA ARG A 29 12.35 -26.73 -1.99
C ARG A 29 11.44 -26.66 -0.78
N ARG A 30 11.83 -25.91 0.27
CA ARG A 30 11.02 -25.71 1.49
C ARG A 30 9.65 -25.12 1.14
N ASP A 31 9.63 -24.17 0.21
CA ASP A 31 8.41 -23.47 -0.22
C ASP A 31 7.65 -24.22 -1.34
N GLY A 32 7.98 -25.49 -1.58
CA GLY A 32 7.27 -26.35 -2.53
C GLY A 32 7.43 -25.93 -4.00
N TYR A 33 8.48 -25.19 -4.34
CA TYR A 33 8.69 -24.59 -5.65
C TYR A 33 7.50 -23.72 -6.11
N ALA A 34 6.89 -23.00 -5.17
CA ALA A 34 5.83 -22.05 -5.43
C ALA A 34 6.16 -20.68 -4.83
N CYS A 35 5.60 -19.63 -5.43
CA CYS A 35 5.66 -18.28 -4.88
C CYS A 35 4.90 -18.22 -3.54
N THR A 36 5.57 -17.91 -2.45
CA THR A 36 4.96 -17.80 -1.12
C THR A 36 3.99 -16.62 -1.00
N ARG A 37 4.07 -15.64 -1.93
CA ARG A 37 3.13 -14.52 -1.98
C ARG A 37 1.84 -14.83 -2.74
N CYS A 38 1.89 -15.52 -3.88
CA CYS A 38 0.72 -15.67 -4.77
C CYS A 38 0.39 -17.11 -5.16
N GLY A 39 1.13 -18.09 -4.66
CA GLY A 39 0.93 -19.51 -4.94
C GLY A 39 1.42 -20.01 -6.31
N ALA A 40 1.81 -19.11 -7.23
CA ALA A 40 2.22 -19.51 -8.58
C ALA A 40 3.50 -20.38 -8.59
N ASP A 41 3.44 -21.53 -9.26
CA ASP A 41 4.51 -22.51 -9.45
C ASP A 41 5.02 -22.58 -10.90
N ASP A 42 4.36 -21.88 -11.82
CA ASP A 42 4.62 -21.86 -13.26
C ASP A 42 5.48 -20.65 -13.72
N ARG A 43 6.11 -19.95 -12.78
CA ARG A 43 6.87 -18.71 -13.03
C ARG A 43 8.34 -18.83 -12.67
N THR A 44 9.16 -17.88 -13.12
CA THR A 44 10.55 -17.77 -12.66
C THR A 44 10.60 -17.42 -11.17
N LEU A 45 11.16 -18.32 -10.36
CA LEU A 45 11.27 -18.20 -8.91
C LEU A 45 12.65 -17.72 -8.45
N GLN A 46 12.64 -16.86 -7.43
CA GLN A 46 13.80 -16.24 -6.82
C GLN A 46 13.70 -16.37 -5.30
N ALA A 47 14.85 -16.52 -4.63
CA ALA A 47 14.93 -16.42 -3.17
C ALA A 47 15.02 -14.93 -2.79
N HIS A 48 14.05 -14.45 -2.04
CA HIS A 48 13.88 -13.08 -1.58
C HIS A 48 14.27 -12.99 -0.11
N HIS A 49 15.12 -12.02 0.22
CA HIS A 49 15.47 -11.70 1.60
C HIS A 49 14.37 -10.87 2.27
N VAL A 50 13.82 -11.39 3.38
CA VAL A 50 12.83 -10.70 4.22
C VAL A 50 13.43 -9.41 4.79
N VAL A 51 14.60 -9.51 5.41
CA VAL A 51 15.45 -8.36 5.75
C VAL A 51 16.47 -8.20 4.62
N PRO A 52 16.43 -7.10 3.84
CA PRO A 52 17.34 -6.90 2.73
C PRO A 52 18.82 -6.95 3.18
N ARG A 53 19.69 -7.51 2.34
CA ARG A 53 21.14 -7.52 2.58
C ARG A 53 21.72 -6.11 2.76
N SER A 54 21.18 -5.12 2.05
CA SER A 54 21.56 -3.70 2.20
C SER A 54 21.28 -3.12 3.59
N GLN A 55 20.40 -3.78 4.37
CA GLN A 55 20.08 -3.45 5.75
C GLN A 55 20.73 -4.42 6.75
N GLY A 56 21.67 -5.26 6.29
CA GLY A 56 22.37 -6.23 7.13
C GLY A 56 21.65 -7.55 7.33
N GLY A 57 20.64 -7.86 6.52
CA GLY A 57 19.95 -9.15 6.59
C GLY A 57 20.87 -10.33 6.25
N PRO A 58 20.81 -11.44 7.01
CA PRO A 58 21.67 -12.60 6.82
C PRO A 58 21.30 -13.42 5.58
N ASP A 59 22.27 -14.15 5.05
CA ASP A 59 22.07 -15.21 4.05
C ASP A 59 21.78 -16.54 4.78
N ASP A 60 20.59 -16.67 5.36
CA ASP A 60 20.10 -17.89 6.00
C ASP A 60 18.71 -18.29 5.50
N LEU A 61 18.30 -19.52 5.77
CA LEU A 61 17.04 -20.06 5.25
C LEU A 61 15.83 -19.32 5.84
N GLU A 62 15.93 -18.88 7.10
CA GLU A 62 14.85 -18.22 7.85
C GLU A 62 14.58 -16.80 7.34
N ASN A 63 15.59 -16.10 6.84
CA ASN A 63 15.47 -14.79 6.21
C ASN A 63 15.12 -14.87 4.72
N LEU A 64 14.92 -16.06 4.15
CA LEU A 64 14.62 -16.24 2.73
C LEU A 64 13.20 -16.77 2.49
N LEU A 65 12.55 -16.25 1.45
CA LEU A 65 11.26 -16.72 0.94
C LEU A 65 11.32 -16.87 -0.58
N THR A 66 10.58 -17.84 -1.13
CA THR A 66 10.48 -18.05 -2.57
C THR A 66 9.43 -17.12 -3.17
N LEU A 67 9.83 -16.24 -4.10
CA LEU A 67 8.91 -15.36 -4.82
C LEU A 67 9.03 -15.53 -6.32
N CYS A 68 7.90 -15.43 -7.03
CA CYS A 68 7.94 -15.24 -8.48
C CYS A 68 8.44 -13.84 -8.84
N ARG A 69 9.10 -13.71 -9.99
CA ARG A 69 9.69 -12.44 -10.45
C ARG A 69 8.70 -11.25 -10.42
N PRO A 70 7.42 -11.37 -10.84
CA PRO A 70 6.42 -10.31 -10.68
C PRO A 70 6.21 -9.88 -9.22
N CYS A 71 5.97 -10.84 -8.32
CA CYS A 71 5.74 -10.56 -6.89
C CYS A 71 6.99 -9.98 -6.22
N HIS A 72 8.18 -10.40 -6.63
CA HIS A 72 9.43 -9.83 -6.14
C HIS A 72 9.58 -8.35 -6.58
N GLY A 73 9.19 -8.03 -7.81
CA GLY A 73 9.14 -6.66 -8.32
C GLY A 73 8.16 -5.75 -7.58
N VAL A 74 7.07 -6.32 -7.09
CA VAL A 74 6.09 -5.62 -6.25
C VAL A 74 6.67 -5.21 -4.90
N ILE A 75 7.57 -6.02 -4.33
CA ILE A 75 8.27 -5.68 -3.08
C ILE A 75 9.39 -4.67 -3.37
N HIS A 76 10.10 -4.81 -4.49
CA HIS A 76 11.19 -3.92 -4.91
C HIS A 76 10.75 -2.93 -6.01
N GLN A 77 9.86 -2.00 -5.68
CA GLN A 77 9.27 -1.10 -6.67
C GLN A 77 10.23 -0.08 -7.27
N SER A 78 11.28 0.28 -6.55
CA SER A 78 12.34 1.15 -7.06
C SER A 78 13.33 0.42 -7.97
N ASN A 79 13.30 -0.92 -8.00
CA ASN A 79 14.21 -1.71 -8.82
C ASN A 79 13.65 -1.87 -10.24
N SER A 80 14.28 -1.18 -11.19
CA SER A 80 13.88 -1.17 -12.60
C SER A 80 14.05 -2.51 -13.31
N SER A 81 14.79 -3.47 -12.74
CA SER A 81 14.94 -4.82 -13.33
C SER A 81 13.66 -5.66 -13.33
N PHE A 82 12.61 -5.18 -12.65
CA PHE A 82 11.29 -5.83 -12.61
C PHE A 82 10.20 -5.07 -13.36
N ASP A 83 10.54 -3.94 -13.97
CA ASP A 83 9.58 -3.06 -14.65
C ASP A 83 8.85 -3.73 -15.82
N ASP A 84 9.42 -4.80 -16.38
CA ASP A 84 8.88 -5.61 -17.47
C ASP A 84 7.82 -6.61 -17.01
N VAL A 85 7.83 -7.01 -15.73
CA VAL A 85 6.98 -8.12 -15.23
C VAL A 85 6.15 -7.76 -13.99
N ARG A 86 6.40 -6.61 -13.35
CA ARG A 86 5.73 -6.22 -12.08
C ARG A 86 4.20 -6.25 -12.20
N ASP A 87 3.67 -5.81 -13.34
CA ASP A 87 2.24 -5.68 -13.59
C ASP A 87 1.54 -7.05 -13.78
N GLU A 88 2.31 -8.15 -13.89
CA GLU A 88 1.80 -9.52 -13.96
C GLU A 88 1.57 -10.14 -12.56
N ALA A 89 1.93 -9.41 -11.50
CA ALA A 89 1.73 -9.88 -10.14
C ALA A 89 0.23 -9.98 -9.80
N SER A 90 -0.12 -11.01 -9.03
CA SER A 90 -1.44 -11.07 -8.43
C SER A 90 -1.63 -9.85 -7.54
N LEU A 91 -2.76 -9.16 -7.75
CA LEU A 91 -3.11 -7.93 -7.04
C LEU A 91 -3.10 -8.13 -5.53
N PHE A 92 -3.71 -9.22 -5.09
CA PHE A 92 -3.76 -9.63 -3.71
C PHE A 92 -2.83 -10.82 -3.48
N PRO A 93 -2.11 -10.87 -2.35
CA PRO A 93 -1.40 -12.07 -1.93
C PRO A 93 -2.39 -13.20 -1.65
N ASP A 94 -1.87 -14.42 -1.63
CA ASP A 94 -2.58 -15.60 -1.15
C ASP A 94 -2.96 -15.41 0.33
N PRO A 95 -4.14 -15.85 0.80
CA PRO A 95 -4.51 -15.76 2.20
C PRO A 95 -3.54 -16.44 3.19
N GLU A 96 -2.77 -17.43 2.72
CA GLU A 96 -1.76 -18.12 3.52
C GLU A 96 -0.36 -17.50 3.37
N ALA A 97 -0.22 -16.39 2.63
CA ALA A 97 1.06 -15.74 2.41
C ALA A 97 1.68 -15.24 3.74
N PRO A 98 2.99 -15.45 3.97
CA PRO A 98 3.67 -14.95 5.15
C PRO A 98 3.60 -13.42 5.27
N GLU A 99 3.43 -12.90 6.49
CA GLU A 99 3.34 -11.47 6.79
C GLU A 99 4.39 -10.59 6.07
N PRO A 100 5.69 -10.98 5.98
CA PRO A 100 6.69 -10.15 5.30
C PRO A 100 6.44 -9.90 3.82
N VAL A 101 5.71 -10.80 3.14
CA VAL A 101 5.41 -10.75 1.69
C VAL A 101 3.91 -10.60 1.40
N ALA A 102 3.07 -10.75 2.41
CA ALA A 102 1.66 -10.33 2.44
C ALA A 102 1.51 -8.80 2.58
N ARG A 103 2.59 -8.05 2.31
CA ARG A 103 2.56 -6.61 2.06
C ARG A 103 1.71 -6.33 0.84
N MET A 104 0.39 -6.28 1.01
CA MET A 104 -0.54 -5.39 0.33
C MET A 104 -1.94 -5.96 0.36
N ARG A 105 -2.85 -5.06 0.74
CA ARG A 105 -4.28 -4.99 0.50
C ARG A 105 -5.06 -6.28 0.57
N GLU A 106 -6.09 -6.25 1.38
CA GLU A 106 -7.10 -7.30 1.35
C GLU A 106 -8.11 -7.03 0.22
N PRO A 107 -8.83 -8.06 -0.26
CA PRO A 107 -9.96 -7.86 -1.17
C PRO A 107 -11.03 -6.89 -0.64
N THR A 108 -11.07 -6.68 0.68
CA THR A 108 -11.94 -5.74 1.40
C THR A 108 -11.47 -4.28 1.35
N ASP A 109 -10.23 -4.02 0.91
CA ASP A 109 -9.65 -2.68 0.74
C ASP A 109 -10.19 -1.96 -0.50
N GLY A 110 -11.51 -1.78 -0.56
CA GLY A 110 -12.20 -1.05 -1.61
C GLY A 110 -12.33 0.45 -1.35
N TYR A 111 -11.85 0.95 -0.20
CA TYR A 111 -12.08 2.33 0.24
C TYR A 111 -10.77 3.09 0.40
N CYS A 112 -10.75 4.35 -0.06
CA CYS A 112 -9.64 5.25 0.19
C CYS A 112 -9.68 5.75 1.65
N SER A 113 -8.66 5.49 2.45
CA SER A 113 -8.49 5.94 3.83
C SER A 113 -8.53 7.46 3.97
N ARG A 114 -8.12 8.21 2.93
CA ARG A 114 -8.21 9.68 2.93
C ARG A 114 -9.61 10.19 2.64
N CYS A 115 -10.17 9.92 1.45
CA CYS A 115 -11.45 10.52 1.04
C CYS A 115 -12.69 9.69 1.42
N GLY A 116 -12.49 8.45 1.84
CA GLY A 116 -13.56 7.52 2.23
C GLY A 116 -14.43 7.02 1.08
N SER A 117 -14.10 7.35 -0.17
CA SER A 117 -14.84 6.88 -1.36
C SER A 117 -14.41 5.47 -1.75
N GLU A 118 -15.36 4.75 -2.34
CA GLU A 118 -15.17 3.38 -2.85
C GLU A 118 -14.59 3.42 -4.27
N PHE A 119 -13.68 2.49 -4.55
CA PHE A 119 -12.98 2.39 -5.82
C PHE A 119 -12.74 0.93 -6.18
N GLY A 120 -12.63 0.65 -7.49
CA GLY A 120 -12.06 -0.59 -7.98
C GLY A 120 -10.61 -0.74 -7.49
N PRO A 121 -10.13 -1.97 -7.25
CA PRO A 121 -8.86 -2.17 -6.61
C PRO A 121 -7.66 -1.69 -7.47
N GLU A 122 -7.80 -1.63 -8.79
CA GLU A 122 -6.86 -1.01 -9.71
C GLU A 122 -6.79 0.52 -9.59
N ALA A 123 -7.78 1.19 -9.00
CA ALA A 123 -7.75 2.65 -8.79
C ALA A 123 -7.11 3.06 -7.45
N LEU A 124 -6.64 2.07 -6.69
CA LEU A 124 -6.14 2.21 -5.32
C LEU A 124 -4.66 1.82 -5.24
N VAL A 125 -3.98 2.42 -4.26
CA VAL A 125 -2.55 2.32 -3.95
C VAL A 125 -2.45 2.05 -2.45
N ALA A 126 -1.51 1.25 -1.97
CA ALA A 126 -1.27 1.07 -0.54
C ALA A 126 -0.01 1.81 -0.10
N TRP A 127 -0.10 2.56 0.99
CA TRP A 127 1.04 3.15 1.68
C TRP A 127 1.43 2.21 2.84
N THR A 128 2.60 1.57 2.80
CA THR A 128 3.02 0.49 3.74
C THR A 128 3.94 0.95 4.87
N ASP A 129 4.66 2.05 4.71
CA ASP A 129 5.52 2.60 5.77
C ASP A 129 4.84 3.81 6.43
N VAL A 130 3.70 3.57 7.06
CA VAL A 130 2.87 4.63 7.64
C VAL A 130 3.44 4.97 9.02
N PRO A 131 3.74 6.24 9.32
CA PRO A 131 4.16 6.62 10.66
C PRO A 131 3.03 6.40 11.67
N PRO A 132 3.35 6.20 12.95
CA PRO A 132 2.33 6.18 14.00
C PRO A 132 1.54 7.48 13.96
N PRO A 133 0.23 7.44 14.30
CA PRO A 133 -0.57 8.65 14.36
C PRO A 133 0.05 9.63 15.36
N ASP A 134 0.02 10.93 15.05
CA ASP A 134 0.53 11.97 15.95
C ASP A 134 -0.01 11.76 17.38
N SER A 135 0.89 11.52 18.33
CA SER A 135 0.52 11.26 19.71
C SER A 135 0.12 12.58 20.36
N ASP A 136 -1.18 12.84 20.53
CA ASP A 136 -1.70 13.96 21.34
C ASP A 136 -1.46 13.76 22.85
N GLY A 137 -0.36 13.10 23.23
CA GLY A 137 0.06 12.87 24.62
C GLY A 137 -0.73 11.79 25.37
N ASN A 138 -1.63 11.05 24.70
CA ASN A 138 -2.42 10.01 25.34
C ASN A 138 -2.80 8.92 24.33
N GLY A 139 -1.86 8.04 23.97
CA GLY A 139 -2.19 6.91 23.09
C GLY A 139 -0.99 6.07 22.66
N ASP A 140 -0.96 4.85 23.17
CA ASP A 140 -0.29 3.67 22.58
C ASP A 140 -0.98 3.29 21.26
N GLY A 141 -0.98 4.19 20.27
CA GLY A 141 -1.58 3.92 18.97
C GLY A 141 -0.58 3.20 18.07
N ASP A 142 -0.75 1.89 17.89
CA ASP A 142 0.04 1.13 16.91
C ASP A 142 -0.12 1.75 15.51
N ALA A 143 1.00 1.82 14.78
CA ALA A 143 0.99 2.27 13.40
C ALA A 143 0.20 1.26 12.54
N PRO A 144 -0.67 1.72 11.63
CA PRO A 144 -1.37 0.80 10.74
C PRO A 144 -0.38 0.14 9.78
N ASP A 145 -0.54 -1.15 9.52
CA ASP A 145 0.29 -1.92 8.58
C ASP A 145 0.31 -1.29 7.18
N HIS A 146 -0.83 -0.77 6.72
CA HIS A 146 -0.92 0.07 5.54
C HIS A 146 -2.13 1.01 5.56
N LEU A 147 -2.10 2.02 4.68
CA LEU A 147 -3.27 2.84 4.34
C LEU A 147 -3.57 2.74 2.84
N THR A 148 -4.83 2.47 2.51
CA THR A 148 -5.31 2.39 1.12
C THR A 148 -5.68 3.78 0.61
N LEU A 149 -5.11 4.23 -0.51
CA LEU A 149 -5.32 5.55 -1.09
C LEU A 149 -5.77 5.45 -2.54
N CYS A 150 -6.79 6.21 -2.93
CA CYS A 150 -7.04 6.42 -4.35
C CYS A 150 -5.92 7.25 -4.97
N LYS A 151 -5.67 7.02 -6.26
CA LYS A 151 -4.56 7.66 -6.96
C LYS A 151 -4.51 9.20 -6.82
N PRO A 152 -5.65 9.94 -6.90
CA PRO A 152 -5.63 11.38 -6.60
C PRO A 152 -5.17 11.71 -5.17
N CYS A 153 -5.63 10.96 -4.17
CA CYS A 153 -5.23 11.17 -2.77
C CYS A 153 -3.77 10.79 -2.53
N ALA A 154 -3.28 9.73 -3.16
CA ALA A 154 -1.87 9.35 -3.12
C ALA A 154 -0.98 10.45 -3.74
N GLY A 155 -1.33 10.94 -4.93
CA GLY A 155 -0.62 12.06 -5.56
C GLY A 155 -0.62 13.34 -4.74
N PHE A 156 -1.74 13.64 -4.07
CA PHE A 156 -1.80 14.78 -3.16
C PHE A 156 -0.90 14.63 -1.93
N LEU A 157 -0.88 13.44 -1.31
CA LEU A 157 -0.06 13.17 -0.13
C LEU A 157 1.43 13.11 -0.47
N LEU A 158 1.83 12.64 -1.64
CA LEU A 158 3.23 12.68 -2.08
C LEU A 158 3.81 14.11 -2.12
N GLU A 159 2.97 15.11 -2.40
CA GLU A 159 3.41 16.50 -2.48
C GLU A 159 3.26 17.27 -1.16
N ASN A 160 2.34 16.85 -0.29
CA ASN A 160 1.90 17.65 0.88
C ASN A 160 2.04 16.90 2.22
N GLY A 161 2.35 15.62 2.20
CA GLY A 161 2.55 14.77 3.37
C GLY A 161 4.04 14.48 3.56
N PRO A 162 4.70 14.97 4.62
CA PRO A 162 6.15 14.84 4.78
C PRO A 162 6.63 13.39 4.96
N ALA A 163 5.74 12.46 5.32
CA ALA A 163 6.08 11.06 5.58
C ALA A 163 5.75 10.09 4.41
N CYS A 164 4.90 10.49 3.47
CA CYS A 164 4.54 9.63 2.34
C CYS A 164 5.59 9.79 1.24
N THR A 165 6.43 8.78 1.04
CA THR A 165 7.43 8.77 -0.01
C THR A 165 6.94 7.95 -1.21
N ARG A 166 7.66 8.04 -2.33
CA ARG A 166 7.36 7.19 -3.49
C ARG A 166 7.59 5.72 -3.15
N GLU A 167 8.65 5.46 -2.40
CA GLU A 167 9.13 4.13 -2.06
C GLU A 167 8.17 3.41 -1.11
N SER A 168 7.42 4.17 -0.30
CA SER A 168 6.42 3.63 0.63
C SER A 168 5.05 3.40 -0.01
N LEU A 169 4.83 3.84 -1.24
CA LEU A 169 3.62 3.57 -2.00
C LEU A 169 3.77 2.31 -2.83
N THR A 170 2.70 1.53 -2.87
CA THR A 170 2.66 0.21 -3.49
C THR A 170 1.43 0.06 -4.38
N ALA A 171 1.64 -0.32 -5.65
CA ALA A 171 0.60 -0.45 -6.66
C ALA A 171 0.84 -1.68 -7.53
N ASN A 172 -0.24 -2.22 -8.11
CA ASN A 172 -0.15 -3.37 -9.03
C ASN A 172 0.20 -2.99 -10.48
N HIS A 173 0.59 -1.74 -10.73
CA HIS A 173 0.82 -1.22 -12.08
C HIS A 173 1.80 -0.06 -12.05
N ARG A 174 2.56 0.10 -13.14
CA ARG A 174 3.40 1.28 -13.41
C ARG A 174 2.56 2.56 -13.26
N PHE A 175 2.81 3.30 -12.18
CA PHE A 175 2.65 4.73 -12.19
C PHE A 175 3.98 5.39 -12.03
N GLN A 176 4.30 6.25 -12.97
CA GLN A 176 5.34 7.22 -12.73
C GLN A 176 4.83 8.26 -11.74
N VAL A 177 5.70 8.77 -10.88
CA VAL A 177 5.34 9.83 -9.92
C VAL A 177 4.68 11.03 -10.60
N HIS A 178 5.10 11.36 -11.82
CA HIS A 178 4.47 12.44 -12.58
C HIS A 178 2.99 12.19 -12.90
N GLU A 179 2.57 10.92 -13.06
CA GLU A 179 1.18 10.54 -13.30
C GLU A 179 0.35 10.69 -12.02
N LEU A 180 0.88 10.26 -10.86
CA LEU A 180 0.23 10.48 -9.57
C LEU A 180 0.13 11.98 -9.23
N SER A 181 1.22 12.72 -9.41
CA SER A 181 1.23 14.18 -9.25
C SER A 181 0.28 14.88 -10.21
N ALA A 182 0.00 14.34 -11.40
CA ALA A 182 -0.99 14.92 -12.30
C ALA A 182 -2.42 14.82 -11.72
N TRP A 183 -2.74 13.71 -11.03
CA TRP A 183 -4.06 13.46 -10.47
C TRP A 183 -4.32 14.11 -9.11
N ARG A 184 -3.30 14.68 -8.47
CA ARG A 184 -3.44 15.32 -7.16
C ARG A 184 -4.52 16.41 -7.09
N LEU A 185 -4.79 17.07 -8.22
CA LEU A 185 -5.78 18.15 -8.29
C LEU A 185 -7.21 17.63 -8.21
N ASP A 186 -7.41 16.37 -8.60
CA ASP A 186 -8.68 15.66 -8.50
C ASP A 186 -8.92 15.12 -7.09
N ALA A 187 -7.93 15.23 -6.19
CA ALA A 187 -8.10 14.85 -4.80
C ALA A 187 -9.16 15.75 -4.12
N PRO A 188 -10.10 15.17 -3.37
CA PRO A 188 -11.08 15.94 -2.62
C PRO A 188 -10.41 16.96 -1.70
N VAL A 189 -11.02 18.14 -1.62
CA VAL A 189 -10.57 19.26 -0.78
C VAL A 189 -10.40 18.81 0.66
N ARG A 190 -11.38 18.08 1.18
CA ARG A 190 -11.37 17.57 2.56
C ARG A 190 -11.16 16.06 2.59
N PRO A 191 -10.46 15.56 3.62
CA PRO A 191 -10.50 14.15 3.95
C PRO A 191 -11.90 13.75 4.46
N SER A 192 -12.11 12.43 4.57
CA SER A 192 -13.22 11.83 5.31
C SER A 192 -13.15 12.25 6.77
N VAL A 193 -14.31 12.34 7.43
CA VAL A 193 -14.37 12.60 8.88
C VAL A 193 -13.79 11.43 9.71
N PHE A 194 -13.62 10.26 9.09
CA PHE A 194 -13.00 9.07 9.68
C PHE A 194 -11.59 8.83 9.15
N ALA A 195 -11.01 9.79 8.43
CA ALA A 195 -9.65 9.65 7.92
C ALA A 195 -8.66 9.62 9.09
N PRO A 196 -7.70 8.68 9.13
CA PRO A 196 -6.59 8.70 10.06
C PRO A 196 -5.80 10.00 9.97
N SER A 197 -5.19 10.43 11.08
CA SER A 197 -4.44 11.70 11.15
C SER A 197 -3.35 11.80 10.07
N GLN A 198 -2.68 10.68 9.77
CA GLN A 198 -1.64 10.58 8.75
C GLN A 198 -2.10 10.99 7.35
N VAL A 199 -3.40 10.88 7.05
CA VAL A 199 -3.98 11.20 5.75
C VAL A 199 -5.03 12.31 5.82
N ALA A 200 -5.26 12.89 7.00
CA ALA A 200 -6.24 13.94 7.27
C ALA A 200 -5.78 15.34 6.79
N VAL A 201 -4.98 15.39 5.72
CA VAL A 201 -4.47 16.64 5.15
C VAL A 201 -5.50 17.27 4.20
N ARG A 202 -5.84 18.54 4.44
CA ARG A 202 -6.76 19.34 3.61
C ARG A 202 -6.00 19.94 2.43
N ARG A 203 -6.60 19.88 1.24
CA ARG A 203 -6.14 20.61 0.05
C ARG A 203 -6.78 21.99 0.02
N GLU A 204 -6.06 23.00 -0.47
CA GLU A 204 -6.66 24.32 -0.71
C GLU A 204 -7.69 24.30 -1.86
N PRO A 205 -8.89 24.90 -1.67
CA PRO A 205 -9.86 25.10 -2.74
C PRO A 205 -9.32 26.03 -3.84
N ARG A 206 -9.50 25.64 -5.11
CA ARG A 206 -9.06 26.42 -6.27
C ARG A 206 -10.24 27.07 -7.00
N THR A 207 -11.36 26.37 -7.10
CA THR A 207 -12.55 26.86 -7.79
C THR A 207 -13.54 27.54 -6.85
N THR A 208 -14.38 28.42 -7.39
CA THR A 208 -15.48 29.04 -6.63
C THR A 208 -16.46 28.00 -6.10
N ARG A 209 -16.70 26.92 -6.85
CA ARG A 209 -17.53 25.80 -6.40
C ARG A 209 -16.91 25.08 -5.21
N GLU A 210 -15.60 24.81 -5.26
CA GLU A 210 -14.89 24.19 -4.13
C GLU A 210 -14.93 25.08 -2.89
N ARG A 211 -14.65 26.39 -3.03
CA ARG A 211 -14.77 27.35 -1.92
C ARG A 211 -16.16 27.39 -1.33
N LEU A 212 -17.21 27.45 -2.17
CA LEU A 212 -18.59 27.44 -1.71
C LEU A 212 -18.91 26.20 -0.90
N VAL A 213 -18.51 25.01 -1.37
CA VAL A 213 -18.74 23.77 -0.63
C VAL A 213 -17.94 23.77 0.67
N ASP A 214 -16.70 24.23 0.65
CA ASP A 214 -15.75 24.12 1.76
C ASP A 214 -16.00 25.12 2.91
N ASP A 215 -16.38 26.36 2.56
CA ASP A 215 -16.60 27.47 3.49
C ASP A 215 -18.02 27.49 4.08
N THR A 216 -18.94 26.68 3.53
CA THR A 216 -20.34 26.62 3.99
C THR A 216 -20.67 25.28 4.65
N PRO A 217 -21.78 25.19 5.41
CA PRO A 217 -22.29 23.92 5.92
C PRO A 217 -22.60 22.88 4.85
N LEU A 218 -22.67 23.26 3.56
CA LEU A 218 -22.82 22.31 2.45
C LEU A 218 -21.73 21.24 2.42
N ARG A 219 -20.54 21.51 3.01
CA ARG A 219 -19.49 20.49 3.21
C ARG A 219 -19.98 19.24 3.92
N PHE A 220 -20.96 19.33 4.80
CA PHE A 220 -21.51 18.18 5.53
C PHE A 220 -22.50 17.37 4.68
N CYS A 221 -23.03 17.97 3.62
CA CYS A 221 -23.97 17.32 2.70
C CYS A 221 -23.24 16.73 1.48
N TRP A 222 -22.20 17.41 0.99
CA TRP A 222 -21.51 17.08 -0.25
C TRP A 222 -20.23 16.26 -0.08
N ASN A 223 -19.67 16.20 1.14
CA ASN A 223 -18.55 15.32 1.42
C ASN A 223 -19.05 13.93 1.81
N HIS A 224 -18.39 12.91 1.28
CA HIS A 224 -18.83 11.53 1.26
C HIS A 224 -19.22 11.00 2.65
N ARG A 225 -20.43 10.42 2.75
CA ARG A 225 -21.27 10.04 3.92
C ARG A 225 -22.43 10.99 4.25
N GLY A 226 -22.31 12.30 4.00
CA GLY A 226 -23.41 13.26 4.23
C GLY A 226 -24.69 12.89 3.51
N MET A 227 -24.57 12.51 2.24
CA MET A 227 -25.71 12.11 1.40
C MET A 227 -26.39 10.82 1.89
N ARG A 228 -25.64 9.80 2.34
CA ARG A 228 -26.25 8.57 2.89
C ARG A 228 -27.04 8.86 4.16
N TRP A 229 -26.48 9.63 5.09
CA TRP A 229 -27.19 9.99 6.32
C TRP A 229 -28.34 10.96 6.05
N LEU A 230 -28.20 11.93 5.16
CA LEU A 230 -29.30 12.82 4.78
C LEU A 230 -30.43 12.05 4.10
N THR A 231 -30.13 11.09 3.23
CA THR A 231 -31.14 10.20 2.65
C THR A 231 -31.79 9.33 3.73
N VAL A 232 -31.02 8.76 4.66
CA VAL A 232 -31.56 7.97 5.77
C VAL A 232 -32.42 8.83 6.71
N PHE A 233 -31.98 10.04 7.05
CA PHE A 233 -32.74 10.98 7.86
C PHE A 233 -33.99 11.48 7.14
N ALA A 234 -33.93 11.74 5.83
CA ALA A 234 -35.08 12.14 5.03
C ALA A 234 -36.11 11.01 4.94
N ILE A 235 -35.67 9.77 4.69
CA ILE A 235 -36.53 8.58 4.68
C ILE A 235 -37.12 8.34 6.08
N GLY A 236 -36.30 8.40 7.13
CA GLY A 236 -36.74 8.24 8.52
C GLY A 236 -37.73 9.31 8.96
N TYR A 237 -37.49 10.58 8.57
CA TYR A 237 -38.39 11.68 8.83
C TYR A 237 -39.72 11.52 8.07
N ALA A 238 -39.68 11.14 6.79
CA ALA A 238 -40.89 10.87 6.01
C ALA A 238 -41.70 9.70 6.60
N ALA A 239 -41.03 8.62 7.03
CA ALA A 239 -41.68 7.48 7.68
C ALA A 239 -42.31 7.87 9.02
N LEU A 240 -41.63 8.69 9.83
CA LEU A 240 -42.17 9.22 11.09
C LEU A 240 -43.37 10.15 10.85
N TRP A 241 -43.33 10.97 9.81
CA TRP A 241 -44.42 11.88 9.47
C TRP A 241 -45.66 11.12 8.98
N LEU A 242 -45.46 10.06 8.18
CA LEU A 242 -46.54 9.18 7.74
C LEU A 242 -47.16 8.39 8.89
N SER A 243 -46.36 7.94 9.88
CA SER A 243 -46.88 7.21 11.04
C SER A 243 -47.59 8.10 12.06
N LEU A 244 -47.13 9.34 12.24
CA LEU A 244 -47.78 10.32 13.11
C LEU A 244 -48.98 11.01 12.45
N GLY A 245 -49.00 11.13 11.12
CA GLY A 245 -50.11 11.71 10.35
C GLY A 245 -51.23 10.72 10.01
N ALA A 246 -51.06 9.44 10.32
CA ALA A 246 -52.07 8.38 10.14
C ALA A 246 -52.82 8.04 11.44
N LEU A 247 -52.70 8.87 12.49
CA LEU A 247 -53.44 8.81 13.76
C LEU A 247 -54.55 9.86 13.82
#